data_AF-A0A225VE83-F1
#
_entry.id   AF-A0A225VE83-F1
#
_cell.length_a   1.000
_cell.length_b   1.000
_cell.length_c   1.000
_cell.angle_alpha   90.00
_cell.angle_beta   90.00
_cell.angle_gamma   90.00
#
_symmetry.space_group_name_H-M   'P 1'
#
loop_
_entity.id
_entity.type
_entity.pdbx_description
1 polymer ?
#
loop_
_entity_poly.entity_id
_entity_poly.type
_entity_poly.pdbx_seq_one_letter_code
_entity_poly.pdbx_strand_id
1 'polypeptide(L)' 'MRTILDDVLFNGKTLFLTSWEPTLELAENLSSNEIKKYHQRTRRKVERDYIEVEASQEKTTLYY' A
#
# COMPACT_ATOMS: atom_id res chain seq x y z
N MET A 1 -15.63 -0.81 -10.73
CA MET A 1 -14.89 -1.84 -9.97
C MET A 1 -14.60 -1.27 -8.60
N ARG A 2 -14.90 -2.00 -7.52
CA ARG A 2 -14.49 -1.62 -6.16
C ARG A 2 -12.97 -1.76 -6.07
N THR A 3 -12.27 -0.67 -5.76
CA THR A 3 -10.82 -0.67 -5.56
C THR A 3 -10.51 -0.28 -4.13
N ILE A 4 -9.52 -0.94 -3.54
CA ILE A 4 -9.01 -0.58 -2.22
C ILE A 4 -8.08 0.63 -2.36
N LEU A 5 -8.29 1.62 -1.52
CA LEU A 5 -7.54 2.87 -1.44
C LEU A 5 -6.48 2.83 -0.35
N ASP A 6 -6.86 2.33 0.83
CA ASP A 6 -5.99 2.32 2.02
C ASP A 6 -6.37 1.17 2.96
N ASP A 7 -5.51 0.88 3.94
CA ASP A 7 -5.76 -0.10 4.99
C ASP A 7 -5.45 0.44 6.39
N VAL A 8 -6.28 0.04 7.37
CA VAL A 8 -6.14 0.43 8.78
C VAL A 8 -6.26 -0.81 9.65
N LEU A 9 -5.36 -0.92 10.63
CA LEU A 9 -5.47 -1.93 11.67
C LEU A 9 -6.37 -1.41 12.79
N PHE A 10 -7.53 -2.04 13.00
CA PHE A 10 -8.47 -1.70 14.07
C PHE A 10 -8.83 -2.94 14.88
N ASN A 11 -8.56 -2.91 16.19
CA ASN A 11 -8.79 -4.04 17.11
C ASN A 11 -8.24 -5.39 16.60
N GLY A 12 -7.04 -5.38 15.99
CA GLY A 12 -6.38 -6.58 15.45
C GLY A 12 -6.97 -7.09 14.13
N LYS A 13 -7.97 -6.40 13.56
CA LYS A 13 -8.51 -6.68 12.23
C LYS A 13 -8.07 -5.61 11.24
N THR A 14 -7.76 -6.03 10.02
CA THR A 14 -7.48 -5.11 8.92
C THR A 14 -8.81 -4.68 8.28
N LEU A 15 -9.05 -3.38 8.29
CA LEU A 15 -10.11 -2.71 7.56
C LEU A 15 -9.53 -2.07 6.32
N PHE A 16 -10.26 -2.15 5.21
CA PHE A 16 -9.87 -1.56 3.94
C PHE A 16 -10.82 -0.43 3.59
N LEU A 17 -10.24 0.72 3.26
CA LEU A 17 -10.99 1.83 2.68
C LEU A 17 -11.23 1.54 1.21
N THR A 18 -12.48 1.53 0.78
CA THR A 18 -12.84 1.25 -0.62
C THR A 18 -13.30 2.52 -1.35
N SER A 19 -13.16 2.52 -2.68
CA SER A 19 -13.47 3.67 -3.54
C SER A 19 -14.95 3.87 -3.87
N TRP A 20 -15.81 2.90 -3.54
CA TRP A 20 -17.26 2.99 -3.80
C TRP A 20 -18.00 3.16 -2.47
N GLU A 21 -18.49 4.39 -2.22
CA GLU A 21 -18.98 4.87 -0.91
C GLU A 21 -17.93 4.65 0.19
N PRO A 22 -17.18 5.69 0.63
CA PRO A 22 -15.97 5.54 1.45
C PRO A 22 -16.29 4.92 2.81
N THR A 23 -16.28 3.59 2.81
CA THR A 23 -16.64 2.74 3.92
C THR A 23 -15.44 1.87 4.23
N LEU A 24 -15.20 1.67 5.52
CA LEU A 24 -14.22 0.72 6.01
C LEU A 24 -14.85 -0.68 5.97
N GLU A 25 -14.42 -1.51 5.03
CA GLU A 25 -14.87 -2.89 4.90
C GLU A 25 -13.83 -3.86 5.49
N LEU A 26 -14.30 -4.92 6.15
CA LEU A 26 -13.43 -6.01 6.57
C LEU A 26 -12.87 -6.75 5.35
N ALA A 27 -11.68 -7.33 5.51
CA ALA A 27 -11.06 -8.20 4.50
C ALA A 27 -12.00 -9.31 4.00
N GLU A 28 -12.86 -9.84 4.89
CA GLU A 28 -13.83 -10.90 4.60
C GLU A 28 -14.92 -10.47 3.60
N ASN A 29 -15.23 -9.17 3.52
CA ASN A 29 -16.24 -8.62 2.63
C ASN A 29 -15.69 -8.29 1.23
N LEU A 30 -14.38 -8.39 1.05
CA LEU A 30 -13.69 -8.02 -0.16
C LEU A 30 -13.23 -9.23 -0.94
N SER A 31 -13.19 -9.11 -2.26
CA SER A 31 -12.60 -10.15 -3.09
C SER A 31 -11.10 -10.24 -2.83
N SER A 32 -10.59 -11.46 -2.70
CA SER A 32 -9.16 -11.73 -2.55
C SER A 32 -8.31 -11.13 -3.68
N ASN A 33 -8.88 -11.01 -4.89
CA ASN A 33 -8.20 -10.44 -6.03
C ASN A 33 -7.93 -8.92 -5.86
N GLU A 34 -8.90 -8.18 -5.31
CA GLU A 34 -8.71 -6.75 -5.04
C GLU A 34 -7.70 -6.50 -3.92
N ILE A 35 -7.73 -7.33 -2.86
CA ILE A 35 -6.73 -7.31 -1.78
C ILE A 35 -5.33 -7.59 -2.33
N LYS A 36 -5.19 -8.60 -3.21
CA LYS A 36 -3.91 -8.93 -3.83
C LYS A 36 -3.36 -7.78 -4.69
N LYS A 37 -4.22 -7.13 -5.49
CA LYS A 37 -3.84 -5.95 -6.28
C LYS A 37 -3.42 -4.78 -5.40
N TYR A 38 -4.11 -4.57 -4.27
CA TYR A 38 -3.73 -3.54 -3.29
C TYR A 38 -2.33 -3.78 -2.75
N HIS A 39 -2.07 -4.94 -2.15
CA HIS A 39 -0.75 -5.26 -1.61
C HIS A 39 0.36 -5.21 -2.65
N GLN A 40 0.09 -5.63 -3.90
CA GLN A 40 1.07 -5.52 -4.97
C GLN A 40 1.40 -4.06 -5.31
N ARG A 41 0.43 -3.14 -5.28
CA ARG A 41 0.66 -1.71 -5.46
C ARG A 41 1.48 -1.13 -4.30
N THR A 42 1.13 -1.49 -3.07
CA THR A 42 1.85 -1.02 -1.86
C THR A 42 3.30 -1.48 -1.85
N ARG A 43 3.57 -2.76 -2.16
CA ARG A 43 4.94 -3.29 -2.28
C ARG A 43 5.78 -2.55 -3.32
N ARG A 44 5.22 -2.30 -4.50
CA ARG A 44 5.91 -1.54 -5.55
C ARG A 44 6.22 -0.10 -5.14
N LYS A 45 5.36 0.53 -4.34
CA LYS A 45 5.61 1.87 -3.82
C LYS A 45 6.79 1.84 -2.84
N VAL A 46 6.78 0.90 -1.89
CA VAL A 46 7.89 0.71 -0.93
C VAL A 46 9.21 0.39 -1.64
N GLU A 47 9.21 -0.48 -2.64
CA GLU A 47 10.41 -0.79 -3.44
C GLU A 47 10.95 0.45 -4.14
N ARG A 48 10.08 1.29 -4.73
CA ARG A 48 10.52 2.55 -5.36
C ARG A 48 11.08 3.54 -4.34
N ASP A 49 10.38 3.72 -3.22
CA ASP A 49 10.81 4.63 -2.15
C ASP A 49 12.20 4.21 -1.62
N TYR A 50 12.44 2.90 -1.47
CA TYR A 50 13.75 2.37 -1.09
C TYR A 50 14.82 2.66 -2.15
N ILE A 51 14.56 2.36 -3.43
CA ILE A 51 15.49 2.62 -4.53
C ILE A 51 15.83 4.11 -4.65
N GLU A 52 14.85 5.00 -4.48
CA GLU A 52 15.06 6.45 -4.54
C GLU A 52 15.91 6.95 -3.36
N VAL A 53 15.71 6.40 -2.16
CA VAL A 53 16.54 6.71 -0.98
C VAL A 53 17.98 6.21 -1.17
N GLU A 54 18.17 4.97 -1.62
CA GLU A 54 19.49 4.38 -1.89
C GLU A 54 20.25 5.18 -2.95
N ALA A 55 19.59 5.50 -4.07
CA ALA A 55 20.17 6.32 -5.14
C ALA A 55 20.52 7.75 -4.67
N SER A 56 19.79 8.29 -3.69
CA SER A 56 20.10 9.59 -3.10
C SER A 56 21.28 9.51 -2.13
N GLN A 57 21.40 8.43 -1.35
CA GLN A 57 22.56 8.20 -0.48
C GLN A 57 23.85 8.00 -1.28
N GLU A 58 23.83 7.21 -2.37
CA GLU A 58 24.99 7.03 -3.26
C GLU A 58 25.43 8.34 -3.92
N LYS A 59 24.47 9.20 -4.32
CA LYS A 59 24.81 10.54 -4.81
C LYS A 59 25.49 11.38 -3.74
N THR A 60 25.08 11.26 -2.48
CA THR A 60 25.64 12.09 -1.39
C THR A 60 27.06 11.65 -1.03
N THR A 61 27.39 10.36 -1.13
CA THR A 61 28.73 9.83 -0.81
C THR A 61 29.76 10.03 -1.92
N LEU A 62 29.33 10.22 -3.17
CA LEU A 62 30.22 10.49 -4.31
C LEU A 62 30.75 11.94 -4.40
N TYR A 63 30.26 12.86 -3.56
CA TYR A 63 30.69 14.26 -3.51
C TYR A 63 31.50 14.63 -2.26
N TYR A 64 32.01 13.65 -1.51
CA TYR A 64 32.98 13.81 -0.42
C TYR A 64 34.28 13.07 -0.72
#